data_AF-A0A143BJ21-F1
#
_entry.id   AF-A0A143BJ21-F1
#
_cell.length_a   1.000
_cell.length_b   1.000
_cell.length_c   1.000
_cell.angle_alpha   90.00
_cell.angle_beta   90.00
_cell.angle_gamma   90.00
#
_symmetry.space_group_name_H-M   'P 1'
#
loop_
_entity.id
_entity.type
_entity.pdbx_description
1 polymer ?
#
loop_
_entity_poly.entity_id
_entity_poly.type
_entity_poly.pdbx_seq_one_letter_code
_entity_poly.pdbx_strand_id
1 'polypeptide(L)'
;MVINDISDGASGKLWSFGKDPLWQLRGTLEKAIDPMSTLGISVGYGVVDVNVARLPNTGVVDPAPGAICVDSCEAQIETWSLMGQFRSGGGDGFHTFFEGQGGVNGFRNLRTKDTKEALADADMQLDVAGSLGFGFGYALSPGMVLTLVQDFGMGWHAKDNLPEGTGRTYRTRATRAALRFKF
;
A
#
# COMPACT_ATOMS: atom_id res chain seq x y z
N MET A 1 -3.57 2.83 -7.57
CA MET A 1 -2.45 1.95 -7.16
C MET A 1 -2.79 0.52 -7.58
N VAL A 2 -1.78 -0.28 -7.90
CA VAL A 2 -1.91 -1.72 -8.15
C VAL A 2 -1.02 -2.45 -7.14
N ILE A 3 -1.55 -3.47 -6.50
CA ILE A 3 -0.84 -4.38 -5.60
C ILE A 3 -0.99 -5.79 -6.18
N ASN A 4 0.10 -6.54 -6.28
CA ASN A 4 0.02 -7.96 -6.63
C ASN A 4 -0.51 -8.79 -5.46
N ASP A 5 -1.00 -10.00 -5.74
CA ASP A 5 -1.58 -10.88 -4.72
C ASP A 5 -0.65 -11.08 -3.52
N ILE A 6 -1.23 -11.05 -2.33
CA ILE A 6 -0.54 -11.29 -1.04
C ILE A 6 -1.00 -12.63 -0.50
N SER A 7 -0.04 -13.51 -0.21
CA SER A 7 -0.30 -14.76 0.50
C SER A 7 -0.15 -14.52 2.00
N ASP A 8 -1.23 -14.66 2.76
CA ASP A 8 -1.21 -14.51 4.21
C ASP A 8 -1.39 -15.88 4.90
N GLY A 9 -0.32 -16.34 5.54
CA GLY A 9 -0.33 -17.61 6.26
C GLY A 9 -1.06 -17.54 7.60
N ALA A 10 -1.18 -16.35 8.21
CA ALA A 10 -1.89 -16.20 9.48
C ALA A 10 -3.40 -16.41 9.31
N SER A 11 -4.00 -15.84 8.25
CA SER A 11 -5.41 -16.10 7.90
C SER A 11 -5.60 -17.36 7.04
N GLY A 12 -4.54 -17.92 6.47
CA GLY A 12 -4.64 -19.05 5.52
C GLY A 12 -5.31 -18.63 4.20
N LYS A 13 -5.27 -17.34 3.86
CA LYS A 13 -5.95 -16.75 2.70
C LYS A 13 -4.99 -16.07 1.73
N LEU A 14 -5.37 -16.10 0.46
CA LEU A 14 -4.78 -15.35 -0.62
C LEU A 14 -5.61 -14.08 -0.82
N TRP A 15 -4.96 -12.92 -0.76
CA TRP A 15 -5.58 -11.61 -0.95
C TRP A 15 -5.25 -11.11 -2.36
N SER A 16 -6.24 -11.12 -3.24
CA SER A 16 -6.11 -10.60 -4.59
C SER A 16 -6.73 -9.22 -4.70
N PHE A 17 -5.89 -8.22 -4.92
CA PHE A 17 -6.28 -6.82 -5.04
C PHE A 17 -6.84 -6.45 -6.42
N GLY A 18 -7.00 -7.44 -7.30
CA GLY A 18 -7.56 -7.25 -8.64
C GLY A 18 -6.69 -6.39 -9.56
N LYS A 19 -7.29 -5.96 -10.68
CA LYS A 19 -6.65 -5.09 -11.67
C LYS A 19 -7.18 -3.65 -11.63
N ASP A 20 -8.23 -3.41 -10.85
CA ASP A 20 -8.85 -2.09 -10.76
C ASP A 20 -7.96 -1.14 -9.94
N PRO A 21 -7.89 0.15 -10.34
CA PRO A 21 -7.05 1.10 -9.65
C PRO A 21 -7.56 1.31 -8.21
N LEU A 22 -6.73 0.94 -7.25
CA LEU A 22 -6.98 1.18 -5.84
C LEU A 22 -6.71 2.65 -5.50
N TRP A 23 -7.66 3.29 -4.84
CA TRP A 23 -7.56 4.69 -4.44
C TRP A 23 -7.09 4.81 -2.98
N GLN A 24 -6.12 5.68 -2.76
CA GLN A 24 -5.60 6.00 -1.43
C GLN A 24 -5.37 7.50 -1.33
N LEU A 25 -5.65 8.03 -0.15
CA LEU A 25 -5.24 9.37 0.25
C LEU A 25 -3.83 9.32 0.81
N ARG A 26 -3.05 10.36 0.53
CA ARG A 26 -1.68 10.49 1.02
C ARG A 26 -1.40 11.92 1.46
N GLY A 27 -0.78 12.05 2.62
CA GLY A 27 -0.24 13.30 3.14
C GLY A 27 1.27 13.17 3.38
N THR A 28 1.99 14.27 3.21
CA THR A 28 3.45 14.31 3.42
C THR A 28 3.83 15.57 4.18
N LEU A 29 4.68 15.43 5.18
CA LEU A 29 5.31 16.54 5.88
C LEU A 29 6.82 16.45 5.65
N GLU A 30 7.40 17.51 5.10
CA GLU A 30 8.77 17.51 4.61
C GLU A 30 9.54 18.74 5.09
N LYS A 31 10.82 18.55 5.37
CA LYS A 31 11.79 19.58 5.70
C LYS A 31 12.86 19.63 4.62
N ALA A 32 13.14 20.83 4.13
CA ALA A 32 14.27 21.06 3.24
C ALA A 32 15.59 20.80 4.00
N ILE A 33 16.47 20.02 3.40
CA ILE A 33 17.83 19.78 3.92
C ILE A 33 18.89 20.48 3.08
N ASP A 34 18.60 20.71 1.81
CA ASP A 34 19.36 21.53 0.89
C ASP A 34 18.37 22.16 -0.12
N PRO A 35 18.82 23.04 -1.04
CA PRO A 35 17.93 23.72 -1.99
C PRO A 35 17.12 22.79 -2.92
N MET A 36 17.59 21.55 -3.11
CA MET A 36 17.06 20.57 -4.06
C MET A 36 16.49 19.32 -3.38
N SER A 37 16.73 19.12 -2.08
CA SER A 37 16.37 17.90 -1.37
C SER A 37 15.55 18.15 -0.12
N THR A 38 14.59 17.26 0.11
CA THR A 38 13.74 17.23 1.31
C THR A 38 13.77 15.85 1.97
N LEU A 39 13.67 15.86 3.30
CA LEU A 39 13.43 14.68 4.12
C LEU A 39 12.13 14.87 4.90
N GLY A 40 11.36 13.80 5.06
CA GLY A 40 10.04 13.90 5.66
C GLY A 40 9.41 12.59 6.02
N ILE A 41 8.14 12.69 6.41
CA ILE A 41 7.26 11.56 6.71
C ILE A 41 6.09 11.60 5.73
N SER A 42 5.71 10.43 5.25
CA SER A 42 4.54 10.21 4.42
C SER A 42 3.59 9.27 5.12
N VAL A 43 2.32 9.64 5.14
CA VAL A 43 1.23 8.81 5.63
C VAL A 43 0.23 8.57 4.51
N GLY A 44 -0.25 7.34 4.39
CA GLY A 44 -1.27 6.98 3.43
C GLY A 44 -2.40 6.21 4.10
N TYR A 45 -3.60 6.35 3.57
CA TYR A 45 -4.78 5.62 4.02
C TYR A 45 -5.74 5.37 2.86
N GLY A 46 -6.33 4.18 2.80
CA GLY A 46 -7.43 3.88 1.90
C GLY A 46 -8.14 2.59 2.26
N VAL A 47 -9.42 2.54 1.91
CA VAL A 47 -10.22 1.31 1.96
C VAL A 47 -10.22 0.75 0.55
N VAL A 48 -9.74 -0.48 0.40
CA VAL A 48 -9.58 -1.11 -0.91
C VAL A 48 -10.36 -2.40 -0.98
N ASP A 49 -10.96 -2.65 -2.14
CA ASP A 49 -11.62 -3.92 -2.41
C ASP A 49 -10.55 -5.00 -2.65
N VAL A 50 -10.80 -6.18 -2.10
CA VAL A 50 -9.90 -7.33 -2.18
C VAL A 50 -10.73 -8.59 -2.32
N ASN A 51 -10.35 -9.48 -3.23
CA ASN A 51 -10.88 -10.83 -3.27
C ASN A 51 -10.07 -11.71 -2.32
N VAL A 52 -10.74 -12.32 -1.35
CA VAL A 52 -10.11 -13.22 -0.39
C VAL A 52 -10.45 -14.63 -0.81
N ALA A 53 -9.45 -15.39 -1.19
CA ALA A 53 -9.58 -16.80 -1.55
C ALA A 53 -8.78 -17.66 -0.58
N ARG A 54 -9.09 -18.95 -0.50
CA ARG A 54 -8.29 -19.90 0.26
C ARG A 54 -6.88 -20.05 -0.34
N LEU A 55 -5.84 -20.08 0.49
CA LEU A 55 -4.48 -20.40 0.02
C LEU A 55 -4.43 -21.82 -0.57
N PRO A 56 -3.84 -22.00 -1.78
CA PRO A 56 -3.61 -23.33 -2.31
C PRO A 56 -2.66 -24.11 -1.40
N ASN A 57 -2.92 -25.40 -1.17
CA ASN A 57 -2.09 -26.31 -0.38
C ASN A 57 -1.98 -26.02 1.14
N THR A 58 -2.81 -25.14 1.70
CA THR A 58 -3.11 -25.22 3.14
C THR A 58 -4.08 -26.39 3.31
N GLY A 59 -3.74 -27.36 4.17
CA GLY A 59 -4.57 -28.54 4.43
C GLY A 59 -6.03 -28.16 4.66
N VAL A 60 -6.97 -29.07 4.38
CA VAL A 60 -8.40 -28.88 4.70
C VAL A 60 -8.54 -28.70 6.21
N VAL A 61 -8.44 -27.46 6.64
CA VAL A 61 -9.02 -27.02 7.90
C VAL A 61 -10.51 -27.01 7.60
N ASP A 62 -11.23 -27.97 8.16
CA ASP A 62 -12.69 -27.95 8.14
C ASP A 62 -13.10 -26.56 8.64
N PRO A 63 -13.88 -25.79 7.86
CA PRO A 63 -14.31 -24.48 8.29
C PRO A 63 -15.03 -24.63 9.63
N ALA A 64 -14.62 -23.82 10.62
CA ALA A 64 -15.36 -23.75 11.88
C ALA A 64 -16.85 -23.49 11.57
N PRO A 65 -17.79 -24.07 12.33
CA PRO A 65 -19.21 -23.81 12.13
C PRO A 65 -19.48 -22.29 12.15
N GLY A 66 -20.03 -21.74 11.05
CA GLY A 66 -20.23 -20.31 10.88
C GLY A 66 -19.09 -19.55 10.21
N ALA A 67 -18.06 -20.24 9.68
CA ALA A 67 -17.00 -19.59 8.90
C ALA A 67 -17.58 -18.95 7.63
N ILE A 68 -17.45 -17.63 7.55
CA ILE A 68 -17.80 -16.85 6.38
C ILE A 68 -16.61 -16.91 5.41
N CYS A 69 -16.89 -17.00 4.09
CA CYS A 69 -15.85 -17.00 3.04
C CYS A 69 -14.89 -18.22 3.07
N VAL A 70 -15.45 -19.43 2.97
CA VAL A 70 -14.69 -20.69 3.00
C VAL A 70 -13.74 -20.80 1.79
N ASP A 71 -14.29 -20.67 0.57
CA ASP A 71 -13.54 -20.85 -0.68
C ASP A 71 -13.05 -19.52 -1.27
N SER A 72 -13.97 -18.58 -1.50
CA SER A 72 -13.65 -17.23 -1.97
C SER A 72 -14.78 -16.25 -1.69
N CYS A 73 -14.46 -14.98 -1.49
CA CYS A 73 -15.44 -13.90 -1.41
C CYS A 73 -14.84 -12.54 -1.76
N GLU A 74 -15.71 -11.59 -2.09
CA GLU A 74 -15.34 -10.18 -2.14
C GLU A 74 -15.32 -9.58 -0.73
N ALA A 75 -14.25 -8.85 -0.44
CA ALA A 75 -14.00 -8.22 0.84
C ALA A 75 -13.46 -6.80 0.65
N GLN A 76 -13.36 -6.08 1.76
CA GLN A 76 -12.72 -4.78 1.85
C GLN A 76 -11.69 -4.83 2.97
N ILE A 77 -10.55 -4.18 2.72
CA ILE A 77 -9.46 -4.08 3.69
C ILE A 77 -9.03 -2.63 3.83
N GLU A 78 -8.77 -2.21 5.07
CA GLU A 78 -8.12 -0.93 5.34
C GLU A 78 -6.62 -1.08 5.14
N THR A 79 -6.10 -0.22 4.28
CA THR A 79 -4.67 -0.09 4.03
C THR A 79 -4.20 1.23 4.58
N TRP A 80 -3.09 1.21 5.31
CA TRP A 80 -2.39 2.42 5.71
C TRP A 80 -0.90 2.28 5.47
N SER A 81 -0.20 3.41 5.37
CA SER A 81 1.26 3.42 5.24
C SER A 81 1.85 4.50 6.11
N LEU A 82 3.02 4.21 6.68
CA LEU A 82 3.86 5.16 7.40
C LEU A 82 5.28 5.00 6.88
N MET A 83 5.76 6.01 6.17
CA MET A 83 7.03 5.97 5.45
C MET A 83 7.89 7.17 5.83
N GLY A 84 9.19 6.94 6.03
CA GLY A 84 10.19 7.98 5.83
C GLY A 84 10.29 8.28 4.33
N GLN A 85 10.40 9.55 3.98
CA GLN A 85 10.47 10.01 2.60
C GLN A 85 11.69 10.89 2.38
N PHE A 86 12.42 10.61 1.31
CA PHE A 86 13.42 11.47 0.73
C PHE A 86 12.94 11.90 -0.66
N ARG A 87 13.10 13.19 -0.99
CA ARG A 87 12.93 13.70 -2.35
C ARG A 87 14.15 14.50 -2.71
N SER A 88 14.59 14.40 -3.96
CA SER A 88 15.65 15.24 -4.50
C SER A 88 15.35 15.60 -5.96
N GLY A 89 15.75 16.80 -6.34
CA GLY A 89 15.30 17.45 -7.57
C GLY A 89 14.21 18.49 -7.30
N GLY A 90 13.85 19.24 -8.32
CA GLY A 90 13.01 20.41 -8.14
C GLY A 90 13.44 21.54 -9.06
N GLY A 91 12.60 22.55 -9.16
CA GLY A 91 12.94 23.78 -9.88
C GLY A 91 11.74 24.69 -10.01
N ASP A 92 11.97 25.82 -10.66
CA ASP A 92 10.91 26.72 -11.09
C ASP A 92 10.28 26.20 -12.40
N GLY A 93 8.98 26.45 -12.57
CA GLY A 93 8.24 25.95 -13.72
C GLY A 93 8.18 24.42 -13.75
N PHE A 94 8.35 23.84 -14.95
CA PHE A 94 8.36 22.39 -15.15
C PHE A 94 9.71 21.77 -14.77
N HIS A 95 9.70 20.77 -13.90
CA HIS A 95 10.91 20.13 -13.40
C HIS A 95 10.70 18.64 -13.14
N THR A 96 11.81 17.91 -13.01
CA THR A 96 11.81 16.49 -12.63
C THR A 96 12.38 16.31 -11.22
N PHE A 97 12.00 15.24 -10.57
CA PHE A 97 12.53 14.85 -9.28
C PHE A 97 12.40 13.33 -9.09
N PHE A 98 13.14 12.82 -8.10
CA PHE A 98 13.03 11.44 -7.65
C PHE A 98 12.67 11.40 -6.17
N GLU A 99 12.00 10.33 -5.77
CA GLU A 99 11.60 10.07 -4.39
C GLU A 99 12.05 8.69 -3.98
N GLY A 100 12.51 8.57 -2.74
CA GLY A 100 12.71 7.29 -2.05
C GLY A 100 11.85 7.26 -0.80
N GLN A 101 11.20 6.12 -0.54
CA GLN A 101 10.39 5.93 0.65
C GLN A 101 10.69 4.57 1.27
N GLY A 102 10.64 4.50 2.60
CA GLY A 102 10.80 3.25 3.34
C GLY A 102 10.12 3.33 4.71
N GLY A 103 9.54 2.22 5.14
CA GLY A 103 8.76 2.15 6.37
C GLY A 103 7.86 0.93 6.40
N VAL A 104 6.60 1.15 6.76
CA VAL A 104 5.63 0.06 6.94
C VAL A 104 4.32 0.33 6.20
N ASN A 105 3.74 -0.72 5.65
CA ASN A 105 2.35 -0.77 5.25
C ASN A 105 1.58 -1.60 6.27
N GLY A 106 0.38 -1.16 6.63
CA GLY A 106 -0.50 -1.90 7.50
C GLY A 106 -1.79 -2.31 6.81
N PHE A 107 -2.27 -3.49 7.17
CA PHE A 107 -3.49 -4.10 6.68
C PHE A 107 -4.36 -4.46 7.88
N ARG A 108 -5.62 -4.00 7.90
CA ARG A 108 -6.53 -4.26 9.02
C ARG A 108 -7.99 -4.25 8.58
N ASN A 109 -8.85 -4.65 9.51
CA ASN A 109 -10.30 -4.52 9.37
C ASN A 109 -10.84 -5.23 8.12
N LEU A 110 -10.35 -6.45 7.86
CA LEU A 110 -10.79 -7.25 6.73
C LEU A 110 -12.25 -7.68 6.93
N ARG A 111 -13.13 -7.27 6.02
CA ARG A 111 -14.57 -7.51 6.12
C ARG A 111 -15.16 -7.95 4.79
N THR A 112 -16.17 -8.80 4.82
CA THR A 112 -16.98 -9.08 3.62
C THR A 112 -17.58 -7.80 3.06
N LYS A 113 -17.65 -7.72 1.73
CA LYS A 113 -18.15 -6.51 1.07
C LYS A 113 -19.65 -6.31 1.30
N ASP A 114 -20.42 -7.40 1.26
CA ASP A 114 -21.89 -7.37 1.35
C ASP A 114 -22.39 -7.29 2.80
N THR A 115 -21.97 -8.22 3.66
CA THR A 115 -22.47 -8.31 5.05
C THR A 115 -21.69 -7.45 6.04
N LYS A 116 -20.51 -6.94 5.66
CA LYS A 116 -19.57 -6.20 6.52
C LYS A 116 -19.10 -7.00 7.75
N GLU A 117 -19.28 -8.31 7.72
CA GLU A 117 -18.82 -9.23 8.75
C GLU A 117 -17.31 -9.36 8.69
N ALA A 118 -16.67 -9.41 9.85
CA ALA A 118 -15.22 -9.54 9.94
C ALA A 118 -14.79 -10.93 9.45
N LEU A 119 -13.81 -10.96 8.54
CA LEU A 119 -13.23 -12.19 8.02
C LEU A 119 -12.00 -12.55 8.88
N ALA A 120 -12.26 -13.38 9.91
CA ALA A 120 -11.31 -13.85 10.94
C ALA A 120 -10.69 -12.72 11.80
N ASP A 121 -10.00 -13.11 12.89
CA ASP A 121 -9.25 -12.25 13.82
C ASP A 121 -8.10 -11.53 13.11
N ALA A 122 -8.44 -10.57 12.23
CA ALA A 122 -7.52 -9.75 11.47
C ALA A 122 -6.91 -8.69 12.40
N ASP A 123 -6.13 -9.16 13.37
CA ASP A 123 -5.14 -8.33 14.05
C ASP A 123 -4.34 -7.59 12.99
N MET A 124 -4.03 -6.32 13.29
CA MET A 124 -3.34 -5.45 12.35
C MET A 124 -2.03 -6.08 11.89
N GLN A 125 -1.92 -6.35 10.59
CA GLN A 125 -0.70 -6.90 9.99
C GLN A 125 0.17 -5.75 9.49
N LEU A 126 1.46 -5.82 9.84
CA LEU A 126 2.45 -4.81 9.50
C LEU A 126 3.52 -5.41 8.60
N ASP A 127 3.68 -4.81 7.43
CA ASP A 127 4.64 -5.23 6.44
C ASP A 127 5.70 -4.17 6.28
N VAL A 128 6.97 -4.57 6.34
CA VAL A 128 8.07 -3.70 5.94
C VAL A 128 7.93 -3.46 4.44
N ALA A 129 8.04 -2.20 4.01
CA ALA A 129 7.92 -1.84 2.62
C ALA A 129 8.75 -0.60 2.26
N GLY A 130 9.01 -0.45 0.97
CA GLY A 130 9.69 0.70 0.42
C GLY A 130 9.35 0.92 -1.05
N SER A 131 9.61 2.13 -1.53
CA SER A 131 9.36 2.49 -2.93
C SER A 131 10.36 3.50 -3.45
N LEU A 132 10.53 3.47 -4.76
CA LEU A 132 11.25 4.48 -5.54
C LEU A 132 10.28 5.11 -6.53
N GLY A 133 10.29 6.43 -6.57
CA GLY A 133 9.42 7.24 -7.40
C GLY A 133 10.21 8.13 -8.34
N PHE A 134 9.69 8.28 -9.55
CA PHE A 134 10.12 9.32 -10.48
C PHE A 134 8.94 10.22 -10.80
N GLY A 135 9.13 11.54 -10.78
CA GLY A 135 8.04 12.48 -10.90
C GLY A 135 8.37 13.74 -11.67
N PHE A 136 7.29 14.38 -12.09
CA PHE A 136 7.27 15.69 -12.73
C PHE A 136 6.56 16.68 -11.80
N GLY A 137 7.07 17.90 -11.74
CA GLY A 137 6.45 19.00 -11.01
C GLY A 137 6.24 20.20 -11.91
N TYR A 138 5.19 20.96 -11.63
CA TYR A 138 4.93 22.26 -12.24
C TYR A 138 4.61 23.28 -11.15
N ALA A 139 5.47 24.28 -11.00
CA ALA A 139 5.24 25.37 -10.06
C ALA A 139 4.08 26.26 -10.55
N LEU A 140 2.99 26.30 -9.79
CA LEU A 140 1.84 27.16 -10.04
C LEU A 140 2.06 28.56 -9.45
N SER A 141 2.82 28.64 -8.36
CA SER A 141 3.28 29.86 -7.70
C SER A 141 4.57 29.56 -6.91
N PRO A 142 5.27 30.57 -6.34
CA PRO A 142 6.46 30.33 -5.52
C PRO A 142 6.23 29.37 -4.34
N GLY A 143 4.99 29.32 -3.82
CA GLY A 143 4.60 28.48 -2.70
C GLY A 143 3.81 27.23 -3.07
N MET A 144 3.49 26.99 -4.34
CA MET A 144 2.57 25.91 -4.74
C MET A 144 3.06 25.15 -5.97
N VAL A 145 3.11 23.82 -5.86
CA VAL A 145 3.59 22.93 -6.93
C VAL A 145 2.61 21.79 -7.13
N LEU A 146 2.16 21.60 -8.37
CA LEU A 146 1.45 20.40 -8.78
C LEU A 146 2.49 19.33 -9.15
N THR A 147 2.30 18.10 -8.67
CA THR A 147 3.23 17.00 -8.92
C THR A 147 2.50 15.77 -9.43
N LEU A 148 3.14 15.05 -10.34
CA LEU A 148 2.74 13.74 -10.82
C LEU A 148 3.91 12.78 -10.61
N VAL A 149 3.69 11.67 -9.91
CA VAL A 149 4.75 10.71 -9.56
C VAL A 149 4.33 9.30 -9.94
N GLN A 150 5.26 8.56 -10.53
CA GLN A 150 5.15 7.13 -10.72
C GLN A 150 6.05 6.43 -9.70
N ASP A 151 5.45 5.71 -8.76
CA ASP A 151 6.15 4.90 -7.78
C ASP A 151 6.17 3.43 -8.18
N PHE A 152 7.29 2.79 -7.87
CA PHE A 152 7.50 1.35 -7.87
C PHE A 152 7.94 0.94 -6.47
N GLY A 153 7.13 0.13 -5.82
CA GLY A 153 7.39 -0.33 -4.46
C GLY A 153 7.40 -1.85 -4.33
N MET A 154 7.90 -2.28 -3.18
CA MET A 154 7.88 -3.65 -2.73
C MET A 154 7.59 -3.68 -1.23
N GLY A 155 6.93 -4.74 -0.79
CA GLY A 155 6.73 -5.03 0.62
C GLY A 155 6.93 -6.50 0.91
N TRP A 156 7.18 -6.80 2.19
CA TRP A 156 7.37 -8.14 2.69
C TRP A 156 6.33 -8.43 3.76
N HIS A 157 5.47 -9.38 3.43
CA HIS A 157 4.42 -9.88 4.29
C HIS A 157 4.93 -10.92 5.28
N ALA A 158 4.14 -11.21 6.32
CA ALA A 158 4.46 -12.21 7.33
C ALA A 158 4.73 -13.59 6.68
N LYS A 159 5.74 -14.31 7.20
CA LYS A 159 6.05 -15.68 6.74
C LYS A 159 5.29 -16.75 7.56
N ASP A 160 4.71 -16.34 8.68
CA ASP A 160 4.14 -17.26 9.64
C ASP A 160 3.03 -18.10 9.01
N ASN A 161 3.09 -19.42 9.21
CA ASN A 161 2.14 -20.40 8.67
C ASN A 161 1.99 -20.43 7.13
N LEU A 162 2.91 -19.82 6.37
CA LEU A 162 2.93 -19.96 4.91
C LEU A 162 3.49 -21.32 4.49
N PRO A 163 2.84 -22.04 3.54
CA PRO A 163 3.40 -23.26 2.95
C PRO A 163 4.78 -23.02 2.33
N GLU A 164 5.66 -24.01 2.43
CA GLU A 164 6.99 -23.94 1.82
C GLU A 164 6.93 -23.61 0.33
N GLY A 165 7.82 -22.73 -0.13
CA GLY A 165 7.85 -22.24 -1.51
C GLY A 165 6.87 -21.10 -1.83
N THR A 166 5.97 -20.73 -0.91
CA THR A 166 5.06 -19.57 -1.09
C THR A 166 5.82 -18.25 -0.91
N GLY A 167 5.69 -17.35 -1.89
CA GLY A 167 6.29 -16.02 -1.85
C GLY A 167 5.54 -15.09 -0.89
N ARG A 168 6.30 -14.32 -0.10
CA ARG A 168 5.75 -13.30 0.84
C ARG A 168 5.94 -11.86 0.35
N THR A 169 6.48 -11.67 -0.84
CA THR A 169 6.82 -10.35 -1.36
C THR A 169 5.73 -9.90 -2.31
N TYR A 170 5.18 -8.71 -2.07
CA TYR A 170 4.29 -8.05 -3.00
C TYR A 170 4.96 -6.82 -3.60
N ARG A 171 4.45 -6.43 -4.76
CA ARG A 171 4.91 -5.24 -5.48
C ARG A 171 3.77 -4.26 -5.56
N THR A 172 4.11 -2.98 -5.45
CA THR A 172 3.16 -1.89 -5.60
C THR A 172 3.56 -1.02 -6.78
N ARG A 173 2.57 -0.56 -7.54
CA ARG A 173 2.75 0.47 -8.57
C ARG A 173 1.70 1.53 -8.36
N ALA A 174 2.13 2.78 -8.18
CA ALA A 174 1.20 3.87 -7.92
C ALA A 174 1.52 5.07 -8.82
N THR A 175 0.50 5.58 -9.48
CA THR A 175 0.55 6.91 -10.09
C THR A 175 -0.13 7.87 -9.13
N ARG A 176 0.55 8.93 -8.74
CA ARG A 176 0.06 9.92 -7.76
C ARG A 176 0.05 11.30 -8.36
N ALA A 177 -1.08 11.99 -8.25
CA ALA A 177 -1.15 13.43 -8.40
C ALA A 177 -1.21 14.05 -6.99
N ALA A 178 -0.39 15.07 -6.74
CA ALA A 178 -0.38 15.74 -5.45
C ALA A 178 -0.14 17.25 -5.59
N LEU A 179 -0.84 18.03 -4.77
CA LEU A 179 -0.59 19.45 -4.59
C LEU A 179 0.33 19.65 -3.39
N ARG A 180 1.43 20.38 -3.59
CA ARG A 180 2.42 20.66 -2.56
C ARG A 180 2.47 22.14 -2.24
N PHE A 181 2.60 22.45 -0.95
CA PHE A 181 2.74 23.80 -0.44
C PHE A 181 4.12 23.96 0.19
N LYS A 182 4.82 25.03 -0.17
CA LYS A 182 6.08 25.47 0.44
C LYS A 182 5.74 26.65 1.36
N PHE A 183 6.22 26.59 2.60
CA PHE A 183 6.06 27.62 3.62
C PHE A 183 7.42 28.22 3.96
#